data_AF-A0A8C4MUL4-F1
#
_entry.id   AF-A0A8C4MUL4-F1
#
_cell.length_a   1.000
_cell.length_b   1.000
_cell.length_c   1.000
_cell.angle_alpha   90.00
_cell.angle_beta   90.00
_cell.angle_gamma   90.00
#
_symmetry.space_group_name_H-M   'P 1'
#
loop_
_entity.id
_entity.type
_entity.pdbx_description
1 polymer ?
#
loop_
_entity_poly.entity_id
_entity_poly.type
_entity_poly.pdbx_seq_one_letter_code
_entity_poly.pdbx_strand_id
1 'polypeptide(L)'
;MVMVFISGSFPLFWAQPRENALTPIDWRCCLLPDPTSAFSLQMPVQLTIALRVVGTSLFALAVLGGILAAYVTGYQFIHTEKHYLSFGLYGAILGLHLLIQSLFAFLEHRRMRRASRPLKPPSSLQRSVALCIAAYQEDPDYLRKCLRSAQRIAFPDLKVVMVVDGNRQEDAYMLDIFHEVLGGTEQAGFFVWRSNFHEAGEGETEASLQAGMDRVRDVVRASTFSCIMQKWGGKREVMYTAFKALGNSVDYIQVCDSDTVLDPACTIEMLRVLEEDPQVGGVGGDVQPPGKGMAVEDAQVQGAQVRAAEAWSVHQHNISREQ
;
A
#
# COMPACT_ATOMS: atom_id res chain seq x y z
N MET A 1 -0.01 13.52 -13.54
CA MET A 1 1.42 13.76 -13.24
C MET A 1 1.85 12.64 -12.31
N VAL A 2 2.39 11.56 -12.89
CA VAL A 2 2.66 10.29 -12.19
C VAL A 2 3.95 10.45 -11.41
N MET A 3 3.83 10.51 -10.09
CA MET A 3 4.98 10.52 -9.18
C MET A 3 5.39 9.07 -8.95
N VAL A 4 6.32 8.57 -9.78
CA VAL A 4 6.95 7.26 -9.60
C VAL A 4 7.91 7.39 -8.42
N PHE A 5 7.50 6.94 -7.23
CA PHE A 5 8.42 6.71 -6.13
C PHE A 5 9.21 5.43 -6.44
N ILE A 6 10.40 5.57 -7.01
CA ILE A 6 11.40 4.51 -6.97
C ILE A 6 11.85 4.40 -5.52
N SER A 7 11.58 3.25 -4.89
CA SER A 7 12.07 2.89 -3.57
C SER A 7 13.60 2.71 -3.62
N GLY A 8 14.32 3.83 -3.67
CA GLY A 8 15.67 3.92 -3.14
C GLY A 8 15.53 4.45 -1.72
N SER A 9 16.02 3.71 -0.73
CA SER A 9 15.78 3.99 0.70
C SER A 9 16.11 5.44 1.07
N PHE A 10 15.11 6.31 1.15
CA PHE A 10 15.23 7.69 1.61
C PHE A 10 14.20 7.88 2.73
N PRO A 11 14.62 7.90 4.00
CA PRO A 11 13.76 8.41 5.05
C PRO A 11 13.86 9.94 5.03
N LEU A 12 12.91 10.60 4.38
CA LEU A 12 12.71 12.04 4.57
C LEU A 12 11.98 12.22 5.91
N PHE A 13 12.76 12.57 6.93
CA PHE A 13 12.27 13.03 8.23
C PHE A 13 11.44 14.30 8.04
N TRP A 14 10.13 14.22 8.26
CA TRP A 14 9.31 15.38 8.62
C TRP A 14 9.32 15.47 10.16
N ALA A 15 10.25 16.25 10.71
CA ALA A 15 10.23 16.64 12.11
C ALA A 15 9.55 18.01 12.22
N GLN A 16 8.35 18.04 12.81
CA GLN A 16 7.78 19.24 13.38
C GLN A 16 7.69 19.02 14.91
N PRO A 17 8.13 19.97 15.75
CA PRO A 17 8.45 19.67 17.14
C PRO A 17 7.18 19.68 18.02
N ARG A 18 7.04 18.69 18.89
CA ARG A 18 6.32 18.84 20.15
C ARG A 18 7.09 18.18 21.29
N GLU A 19 7.44 19.01 22.25
CA GLU A 19 7.89 18.66 23.58
C GLU A 19 6.80 17.90 24.35
N ASN A 20 7.28 17.17 25.35
CA ASN A 20 6.56 16.56 26.47
C ASN A 20 6.04 15.12 26.26
N ALA A 21 7.02 14.22 26.38
CA ALA A 21 7.07 13.16 27.40
C ALA A 21 5.83 12.29 27.59
N LEU A 22 5.94 11.02 27.16
CA LEU A 22 5.69 9.83 27.99
C LEU A 22 6.44 8.64 27.34
N THR A 23 7.34 8.07 28.13
CA THR A 23 8.21 6.86 28.03
C THR A 23 8.21 5.97 26.77
N PRO A 24 9.39 5.56 26.25
CA PRO A 24 9.50 4.57 25.18
C PRO A 24 9.37 3.13 25.72
N ILE A 25 8.50 2.36 25.06
CA ILE A 25 8.36 0.91 25.22
C ILE A 25 9.61 0.24 24.62
N ASP A 26 10.30 -0.53 25.43
CA ASP A 26 11.53 -1.27 25.12
C ASP A 26 11.19 -2.52 24.28
N TRP A 27 11.65 -2.54 23.03
CA TRP A 27 11.47 -3.63 22.06
C TRP A 27 12.66 -4.59 22.00
N ARG A 28 13.52 -4.60 23.03
CA ARG A 28 14.66 -5.53 23.10
C ARG A 28 14.42 -6.64 24.12
N CYS A 29 13.73 -7.71 23.72
CA CYS A 29 13.93 -9.05 24.29
C CYS A 29 13.10 -10.07 23.51
N CYS A 30 13.70 -10.73 22.51
CA CYS A 30 13.36 -12.09 22.07
C CYS A 30 14.30 -12.50 20.91
N LEU A 31 15.60 -12.66 21.18
CA LEU A 31 16.48 -13.47 20.34
C LEU A 31 17.53 -14.13 21.26
N LEU A 32 17.35 -15.42 21.55
CA LEU A 32 18.39 -16.29 22.08
C LEU A 32 19.28 -16.74 20.90
N PRO A 33 20.60 -16.90 21.08
CA PRO A 33 21.52 -17.27 20.02
C PRO A 33 21.73 -18.79 19.97
N ASP A 34 21.93 -19.33 18.75
CA ASP A 34 22.63 -20.60 18.56
C ASP A 34 23.99 -20.34 17.89
N PRO A 35 25.07 -21.06 18.27
CA PRO A 35 26.42 -20.74 17.84
C PRO A 35 26.83 -21.62 16.64
N THR A 36 27.28 -21.02 15.55
CA THR A 36 28.35 -21.58 14.69
C THR A 36 28.82 -20.54 13.66
N SER A 37 30.03 -20.04 13.93
CA SER A 37 31.03 -19.49 13.01
C SER A 37 30.68 -19.28 11.52
N ALA A 38 30.54 -18.01 11.13
CA ALA A 38 31.05 -17.50 9.85
C ALA A 38 31.46 -16.03 10.03
N PHE A 39 32.77 -15.77 10.01
CA PHE A 39 33.36 -14.45 10.20
C PHE A 39 33.24 -13.64 8.90
N SER A 40 32.11 -13.00 8.70
CA SER A 40 31.92 -11.96 7.66
C SER A 40 31.93 -10.59 8.33
N LEU A 41 32.85 -9.72 7.92
CA LEU A 41 32.97 -8.31 8.34
C LEU A 41 31.67 -7.55 8.07
N GLN A 42 30.72 -7.61 9.02
CA GLN A 42 29.57 -6.72 9.06
C GLN A 42 30.03 -5.37 9.59
N MET A 43 30.10 -4.35 8.72
CA MET A 43 30.10 -2.96 9.21
C MET A 43 28.81 -2.74 10.03
N PRO A 44 28.88 -2.10 11.21
CA PRO A 44 27.70 -1.87 12.02
C PRO A 44 26.71 -1.00 11.24
N VAL A 45 25.49 -1.50 11.05
CA VAL A 45 24.40 -0.87 10.27
C VAL A 45 24.22 0.63 10.62
N GLN A 46 24.49 1.02 11.87
CA GLN A 46 24.44 2.41 12.32
C GLN A 46 25.49 3.33 11.66
N LEU A 47 26.69 2.83 11.36
CA LEU A 47 27.74 3.62 10.70
C LEU A 47 27.36 3.89 9.24
N THR A 48 26.81 2.91 8.53
CA THR A 48 26.35 3.07 7.14
C THR A 48 25.20 4.07 7.05
N ILE A 49 24.25 4.01 8.00
CA ILE A 49 23.16 4.98 8.08
C ILE A 49 23.71 6.38 8.38
N ALA A 50 24.60 6.53 9.35
CA ALA A 50 25.20 7.81 9.71
C ALA A 50 25.99 8.42 8.53
N LEU A 51 26.81 7.62 7.86
CA LEU A 51 27.59 8.06 6.70
C LEU A 51 26.69 8.49 5.55
N ARG A 52 25.58 7.78 5.33
CA ARG A 52 24.58 8.14 4.33
C ARG A 52 23.91 9.46 4.67
N VAL A 53 23.47 9.65 5.91
CA VAL A 53 22.84 10.90 6.37
C VAL A 53 23.78 12.08 6.22
N VAL A 54 25.03 11.94 6.67
CA VAL A 54 26.05 13.00 6.54
C VAL A 54 26.31 13.31 5.07
N GLY A 55 26.49 12.28 4.23
CA GLY A 55 26.71 12.46 2.79
C GLY A 55 25.55 13.17 2.10
N THR A 56 24.30 12.77 2.38
CA THR A 56 23.12 13.42 1.80
C THR A 56 22.95 14.86 2.27
N SER A 57 23.24 15.15 3.54
CA SER A 57 23.16 16.50 4.10
C SER A 57 24.21 17.42 3.49
N LEU A 58 25.46 16.95 3.34
CA LEU A 58 26.53 17.71 2.70
C LEU A 58 26.22 17.98 1.23
N PHE A 59 25.70 16.99 0.50
CA PHE A 59 25.27 17.18 -0.88
C PHE A 59 24.15 18.22 -1.00
N ALA A 60 23.14 18.14 -0.13
CA ALA A 60 22.04 19.11 -0.10
C ALA A 60 22.54 20.53 0.18
N LEU A 61 23.45 20.71 1.15
CA LEU A 61 24.07 22.00 1.45
C LEU A 61 24.91 22.52 0.28
N ALA A 62 25.64 21.66 -0.43
CA ALA A 62 26.41 22.04 -1.61
C ALA A 62 25.50 22.51 -2.76
N VAL A 63 24.41 21.79 -3.01
CA VAL A 63 23.40 22.17 -4.02
C VAL A 63 22.73 23.50 -3.63
N LEU A 64 22.32 23.65 -2.38
CA LEU A 64 21.73 24.89 -1.88
C LEU A 64 22.70 26.07 -2.00
N GLY A 65 23.96 25.87 -1.62
CA GLY A 65 25.02 26.85 -1.77
C GLY A 65 25.26 27.24 -3.23
N GLY A 66 25.27 26.26 -4.14
CA GLY A 66 25.40 26.50 -5.59
C GLY A 66 24.24 27.30 -6.16
N ILE A 67 23.00 26.98 -5.78
CA ILE A 67 21.81 27.74 -6.20
C ILE A 67 21.86 29.17 -5.65
N LEU A 68 22.21 29.35 -4.37
CA LEU A 68 22.32 30.67 -3.75
C LEU A 68 23.41 31.52 -4.40
N ALA A 69 24.58 30.92 -4.69
CA ALA A 69 25.68 31.60 -5.37
C ALA A 69 25.30 32.02 -6.79
N ALA A 70 24.60 31.16 -7.55
CA ALA A 70 24.10 31.49 -8.89
C ALA A 70 23.01 32.58 -8.85
N TYR A 71 22.18 32.59 -7.81
CA TYR A 71 21.19 33.64 -7.59
C TYR A 71 21.85 34.99 -7.29
N VAL A 72 22.82 35.02 -6.37
CA VAL A 72 23.55 36.26 -5.99
C VAL A 72 24.38 36.81 -7.14
N THR A 73 24.97 35.93 -7.97
CA THR A 73 25.77 36.35 -9.13
C THR A 73 24.93 36.67 -10.38
N GLY A 74 23.61 36.44 -10.35
CA GLY A 74 22.71 36.70 -11.47
C GLY A 74 22.98 35.80 -12.69
N TYR A 75 23.53 34.60 -12.49
CA TYR A 75 23.94 33.72 -13.58
C TYR A 75 22.74 32.97 -14.18
N GLN A 76 22.36 33.31 -15.41
CA GLN A 76 21.22 32.71 -16.13
C GLN A 76 21.72 32.10 -17.45
N PHE A 77 21.51 30.79 -17.65
CA PHE A 77 22.11 30.04 -18.78
C PHE A 77 21.44 30.35 -20.13
N ILE A 78 20.14 30.64 -20.15
CA ILE A 78 19.38 30.96 -21.38
C ILE A 78 18.42 32.10 -21.07
N HIS A 79 18.55 33.21 -21.80
CA HIS A 79 17.63 34.34 -21.81
C HIS A 79 17.01 34.54 -23.18
N THR A 80 15.68 34.61 -23.24
CA THR A 80 14.96 35.26 -24.34
C THR A 80 14.86 36.75 -24.03
N GLU A 81 15.03 37.63 -25.03
CA GLU A 81 15.00 39.11 -24.90
C GLU A 81 13.78 39.68 -24.17
N LYS A 82 12.70 38.90 -24.03
CA LYS A 82 11.46 39.29 -23.32
C LYS A 82 11.26 38.65 -21.95
N HIS A 83 12.28 38.03 -21.34
CA HIS A 83 12.25 37.43 -19.99
C HIS A 83 11.14 36.39 -19.67
N TYR A 84 10.36 35.92 -20.65
CA TYR A 84 9.28 34.96 -20.40
C TYR A 84 9.76 33.56 -19.99
N LEU A 85 10.98 33.17 -20.36
CA LEU A 85 11.59 31.89 -19.99
C LEU A 85 13.05 32.14 -19.59
N SER A 86 13.37 31.89 -18.32
CA SER A 86 14.73 31.93 -17.80
C SER A 86 15.10 30.53 -17.32
N PHE A 87 15.98 29.84 -18.05
CA PHE A 87 16.50 28.53 -17.64
C PHE A 87 17.73 28.76 -16.76
N GLY A 88 17.50 28.87 -15.44
CA GLY A 88 18.56 29.07 -14.44
C GLY A 88 19.20 27.76 -13.98
N LEU A 89 20.23 27.87 -13.14
CA LEU A 89 20.91 26.71 -12.52
C LEU A 89 19.93 25.76 -11.82
N TYR A 90 18.91 26.29 -11.15
CA TYR A 90 17.87 25.50 -10.50
C TYR A 90 17.07 24.65 -11.49
N GLY A 91 16.70 25.23 -12.65
CA GLY A 91 16.01 24.49 -13.72
C GLY A 91 16.88 23.41 -14.34
N ALA A 92 18.18 23.65 -14.48
CA ALA A 92 19.14 22.64 -14.94
C ALA A 92 19.28 21.48 -13.95
N ILE A 93 19.36 21.76 -12.65
CA ILE A 93 19.43 20.73 -11.59
C ILE A 93 18.14 19.92 -11.54
N LEU A 94 16.97 20.57 -11.55
CA LEU A 94 15.69 19.87 -11.62
C LEU A 94 15.54 19.05 -12.90
N GLY A 95 15.94 19.60 -14.05
CA GLY A 95 15.93 18.89 -15.33
C GLY A 95 16.81 17.65 -15.31
N LEU A 96 18.05 17.78 -14.82
CA LEU A 96 18.96 16.64 -14.64
C LEU A 96 18.36 15.60 -13.67
N HIS A 97 17.77 16.04 -12.57
CA HIS A 97 17.13 15.15 -11.60
C HIS A 97 15.98 14.36 -12.25
N LEU A 98 15.11 15.03 -12.99
CA LEU A 98 14.01 14.40 -13.74
C LEU A 98 14.52 13.44 -14.81
N LEU A 99 15.60 13.79 -15.52
CA LEU A 99 16.23 12.90 -16.51
C LEU A 99 16.79 11.63 -15.87
N ILE A 100 17.47 11.75 -14.73
CA ILE A 100 18.00 10.61 -13.97
C ILE A 100 16.86 9.73 -13.46
N GLN A 101 15.82 10.32 -12.86
CA GLN A 101 14.63 9.59 -12.41
C GLN A 101 13.95 8.86 -13.57
N SER A 102 13.78 9.53 -14.71
CA SER A 102 13.16 8.94 -15.90
C SER A 102 14.02 7.82 -16.49
N LEU A 103 15.35 7.95 -16.48
CA LEU A 103 16.27 6.91 -16.94
C LEU A 103 16.19 5.68 -16.05
N PHE A 104 16.24 5.84 -14.72
CA PHE A 104 16.11 4.70 -13.80
C PHE A 104 14.73 4.04 -13.90
N ALA A 105 13.66 4.83 -13.98
CA ALA A 105 12.31 4.30 -14.20
C ALA A 105 12.24 3.51 -15.51
N PHE A 106 12.84 4.02 -16.59
CA PHE A 106 12.88 3.35 -17.89
C PHE A 106 13.69 2.05 -17.86
N LEU A 107 14.86 2.06 -17.21
CA LEU A 107 15.71 0.87 -17.07
C LEU A 107 15.02 -0.21 -16.24
N GLU A 108 14.37 0.16 -15.13
CA GLU A 108 13.62 -0.77 -14.28
C GLU A 108 12.39 -1.32 -15.02
N HIS A 109 11.62 -0.47 -15.69
CA HIS A 109 10.49 -0.92 -16.52
C HIS A 109 10.92 -1.89 -17.62
N ARG A 110 12.06 -1.63 -18.26
CA ARG A 110 12.64 -2.53 -19.27
C ARG A 110 13.14 -3.83 -18.64
N ARG A 111 13.68 -3.79 -17.43
CA ARG A 111 14.09 -4.97 -16.66
C ARG A 111 12.87 -5.83 -16.31
N MET A 112 11.81 -5.25 -15.75
CA MET A 112 10.56 -5.94 -15.41
C MET A 112 9.91 -6.59 -16.64
N ARG A 113 9.87 -5.89 -17.78
CA ARG A 113 9.35 -6.46 -19.07
C ARG A 113 10.21 -7.59 -19.63
N ARG A 114 11.52 -7.58 -19.39
CA ARG A 114 12.43 -8.67 -19.81
C ARG A 114 12.40 -9.84 -18.82
N ALA A 115 12.17 -9.54 -17.55
CA ALA A 115 12.02 -10.49 -16.45
C ALA A 115 10.62 -11.11 -16.37
N SER A 116 9.74 -10.83 -17.34
CA SER A 116 8.48 -11.56 -17.59
C SER A 116 8.76 -13.03 -17.96
N ARG A 117 9.38 -13.75 -17.02
CA ARG A 117 9.51 -15.19 -16.99
C ARG A 117 8.11 -15.80 -16.87
N PRO A 118 7.89 -17.02 -17.41
CA PRO A 118 6.64 -17.74 -17.24
C PRO A 118 6.29 -17.77 -15.76
N LEU A 119 5.00 -17.54 -15.45
CA LEU A 119 4.46 -17.52 -14.09
C LEU A 119 4.94 -18.77 -13.36
N LYS A 120 5.98 -18.64 -12.53
CA LYS A 120 6.09 -19.53 -11.39
C LYS A 120 5.05 -19.00 -10.42
N PRO A 121 4.01 -19.78 -10.08
CA PRO A 121 3.15 -19.39 -8.97
C PRO A 121 4.08 -19.08 -7.79
N PRO A 122 3.82 -18.00 -7.02
CA PRO A 122 4.62 -17.69 -5.85
C PRO A 122 4.79 -18.98 -5.04
N SER A 123 6.02 -19.29 -4.65
CA SER A 123 6.40 -20.55 -4.00
C SER A 123 5.65 -20.84 -2.70
N SER A 124 4.82 -19.91 -2.24
CA SER A 124 3.92 -20.05 -1.11
C SER A 124 2.58 -19.40 -1.42
N LEU A 125 1.66 -20.24 -1.88
CA LEU A 125 0.23 -20.04 -1.70
C LEU A 125 -0.20 -20.07 -0.20
N GLN A 126 0.77 -19.93 0.70
CA GLN A 126 0.64 -19.83 2.15
C GLN A 126 0.71 -18.38 2.65
N ARG A 127 0.96 -17.40 1.77
CA ARG A 127 0.96 -15.99 2.18
C ARG A 127 -0.45 -15.46 2.32
N SER A 128 -0.64 -14.70 3.37
CA SER A 128 -1.92 -14.11 3.74
C SER A 128 -1.96 -12.66 3.27
N VAL A 129 -3.05 -12.30 2.58
CA VAL A 129 -3.25 -10.95 2.03
C VAL A 129 -4.58 -10.40 2.49
N ALA A 130 -4.60 -9.12 2.87
CA ALA A 130 -5.84 -8.37 3.07
C ALA A 130 -5.99 -7.27 2.01
N LEU A 131 -7.19 -7.15 1.44
CA LEU A 131 -7.65 -6.04 0.64
C LEU A 131 -8.40 -5.05 1.53
N CYS A 132 -7.86 -3.85 1.69
CA CYS A 132 -8.48 -2.75 2.42
C CYS A 132 -9.16 -1.79 1.44
N ILE A 133 -10.47 -1.59 1.60
CA ILE A 133 -11.29 -0.70 0.78
C ILE A 133 -11.70 0.50 1.64
N ALA A 134 -11.29 1.71 1.24
CA ALA A 134 -11.69 2.94 1.91
C ALA A 134 -12.91 3.55 1.21
N ALA A 135 -13.99 3.81 1.96
CA ALA A 135 -15.24 4.34 1.42
C ALA A 135 -15.73 5.58 2.18
N TYR A 136 -16.25 6.58 1.47
CA TYR A 136 -16.93 7.73 2.04
C TYR A 136 -17.90 8.35 1.04
N GLN A 137 -19.20 8.32 1.34
CA GLN A 137 -20.26 8.92 0.51
C GLN A 137 -20.14 8.58 -1.00
N GLU A 138 -19.88 7.31 -1.29
CA GLU A 138 -19.65 6.83 -2.65
C GLU A 138 -20.94 6.67 -3.45
N ASP A 139 -20.81 6.76 -4.78
CA ASP A 139 -21.92 6.39 -5.66
C ASP A 139 -22.26 4.89 -5.47
N PRO A 140 -23.55 4.55 -5.23
CA PRO A 140 -23.96 3.17 -4.99
C PRO A 140 -23.57 2.19 -6.10
N ASP A 141 -23.56 2.62 -7.36
CA ASP A 141 -23.22 1.74 -8.49
C ASP A 141 -21.72 1.50 -8.59
N TYR A 142 -20.89 2.50 -8.28
CA TYR A 142 -19.44 2.32 -8.21
C TYR A 142 -19.03 1.43 -7.05
N LEU A 143 -19.60 1.63 -5.86
CA LEU A 143 -19.33 0.78 -4.71
C LEU A 143 -19.73 -0.68 -4.98
N ARG A 144 -20.90 -0.92 -5.59
CA ARG A 144 -21.31 -2.28 -6.00
C ARG A 144 -20.32 -2.91 -6.97
N LYS A 145 -19.87 -2.17 -7.97
CA LYS A 145 -18.88 -2.67 -8.95
C LYS A 145 -17.55 -3.00 -8.28
N CYS A 146 -17.08 -2.15 -7.37
CA CYS A 146 -15.87 -2.38 -6.58
C CYS A 146 -15.99 -3.66 -5.76
N LEU A 147 -17.02 -3.80 -4.91
CA LEU A 147 -17.21 -4.99 -4.07
C LEU A 147 -17.40 -6.28 -4.88
N ARG A 148 -18.14 -6.21 -6.00
CA ARG A 148 -18.28 -7.35 -6.92
C ARG A 148 -16.96 -7.74 -7.57
N SER A 149 -16.08 -6.77 -7.83
CA SER A 149 -14.75 -7.05 -8.37
C SER A 149 -13.82 -7.66 -7.31
N ALA A 150 -13.88 -7.16 -6.07
CA ALA A 150 -13.15 -7.71 -4.94
C ALA A 150 -13.54 -9.19 -4.66
N GLN A 151 -14.83 -9.51 -4.78
CA GLN A 151 -15.34 -10.88 -4.66
C GLN A 151 -14.78 -11.84 -5.73
N ARG A 152 -14.37 -11.33 -6.89
CA ARG A 152 -13.86 -12.13 -8.01
C ARG A 152 -12.34 -12.25 -8.03
N ILE A 153 -11.63 -11.64 -7.08
CA ILE A 153 -10.17 -11.76 -7.01
C ILE A 153 -9.79 -13.23 -6.83
N ALA A 154 -8.95 -13.71 -7.73
CA ALA A 154 -8.47 -15.09 -7.74
C ALA A 154 -7.30 -15.25 -6.77
N PHE A 155 -7.55 -15.03 -5.47
CA PHE A 155 -6.56 -15.23 -4.41
C PHE A 155 -7.18 -16.03 -3.25
N PRO A 156 -6.56 -17.14 -2.82
CA PRO A 156 -7.07 -17.99 -1.74
C PRO A 156 -7.09 -17.23 -0.42
N ASP A 157 -8.13 -17.44 0.39
CA ASP A 157 -8.25 -16.90 1.74
C ASP A 157 -8.01 -15.37 1.85
N LEU A 158 -8.31 -14.63 0.75
CA LEU A 158 -8.19 -13.18 0.72
C LEU A 158 -9.17 -12.56 1.71
N LYS A 159 -8.63 -11.82 2.68
CA LYS A 159 -9.46 -11.01 3.57
C LYS A 159 -9.84 -9.72 2.89
N VAL A 160 -11.11 -9.33 2.94
CA VAL A 160 -11.57 -8.03 2.43
C VAL A 160 -12.10 -7.23 3.60
N VAL A 161 -11.50 -6.06 3.83
CA VAL A 161 -11.84 -5.14 4.92
C VAL A 161 -12.29 -3.83 4.31
N MET A 162 -13.59 -3.57 4.33
CA MET A 162 -14.14 -2.28 3.97
C MET A 162 -14.25 -1.42 5.23
N VAL A 163 -13.70 -0.21 5.19
CA VAL A 163 -13.88 0.77 6.26
C VAL A 163 -14.57 2.00 5.68
N VAL A 164 -15.69 2.37 6.30
CA VAL A 164 -16.54 3.50 5.91
C VAL A 164 -16.25 4.67 6.83
N ASP A 165 -15.85 5.81 6.26
CA ASP A 165 -15.50 7.05 6.97
C ASP A 165 -16.74 7.84 7.43
N GLY A 166 -17.71 7.14 7.99
CA GLY A 166 -18.98 7.69 8.40
C GLY A 166 -19.79 6.64 9.13
N ASN A 167 -20.46 7.05 10.20
CA ASN A 167 -21.28 6.20 11.06
C ASN A 167 -22.67 6.79 11.30
N ARG A 168 -23.11 7.72 10.44
CA ARG A 168 -24.43 8.34 10.50
C ARG A 168 -25.43 7.55 9.67
N GLN A 169 -26.71 7.87 9.84
CA GLN A 169 -27.79 7.23 9.08
C GLN A 169 -27.65 7.45 7.56
N GLU A 170 -27.10 8.59 7.15
CA GLU A 170 -26.81 8.92 5.75
C GLU A 170 -25.73 8.03 5.13
N ASP A 171 -24.87 7.41 5.94
CA ASP A 171 -23.80 6.51 5.50
C ASP A 171 -24.22 5.03 5.50
N ALA A 172 -25.36 4.71 6.14
CA ALA A 172 -25.81 3.33 6.37
C ALA A 172 -26.03 2.54 5.08
N TYR A 173 -26.36 3.20 3.96
CA TYR A 173 -26.53 2.54 2.67
C TYR A 173 -25.25 1.83 2.18
N MET A 174 -24.05 2.29 2.57
CA MET A 174 -22.80 1.62 2.19
C MET A 174 -22.66 0.26 2.87
N LEU A 175 -23.12 0.16 4.13
CA LEU A 175 -23.20 -1.10 4.86
C LEU A 175 -24.28 -2.01 4.24
N ASP A 176 -25.43 -1.46 3.84
CA ASP A 176 -26.48 -2.21 3.15
C ASP A 176 -25.97 -2.81 1.82
N ILE A 177 -25.23 -2.02 1.03
CA ILE A 177 -24.59 -2.49 -0.21
C ILE A 177 -23.55 -3.59 0.08
N PHE A 178 -22.77 -3.45 1.15
CA PHE A 178 -21.85 -4.49 1.58
C PHE A 178 -22.58 -5.80 1.90
N HIS A 179 -23.69 -5.72 2.65
CA HIS A 179 -24.52 -6.89 2.93
C HIS A 179 -25.18 -7.47 1.68
N GLU A 180 -25.65 -6.64 0.75
CA GLU A 180 -26.22 -7.06 -0.53
C GLU A 180 -25.22 -7.87 -1.36
N VAL A 181 -23.95 -7.44 -1.41
CA VAL A 181 -22.92 -8.04 -2.26
C VAL A 181 -22.19 -9.20 -1.59
N LEU A 182 -21.83 -9.05 -0.31
CA LEU A 182 -20.94 -9.95 0.44
C LEU A 182 -21.62 -10.63 1.64
N GLY A 183 -22.76 -10.09 2.11
CA GLY A 183 -23.46 -10.58 3.30
C GLY A 183 -24.15 -11.94 3.15
N GLY A 184 -24.29 -12.46 1.93
CA GLY A 184 -24.75 -13.83 1.68
C GLY A 184 -23.74 -14.91 2.06
N THR A 185 -22.56 -14.54 2.56
CA THR A 185 -21.53 -15.46 3.04
C THR A 185 -21.59 -15.54 4.57
N GLU A 186 -21.57 -16.74 5.16
CA GLU A 186 -21.49 -16.92 6.62
C GLU A 186 -20.18 -16.36 7.23
N GLN A 187 -19.27 -15.87 6.39
CA GLN A 187 -17.97 -15.33 6.72
C GLN A 187 -17.92 -13.79 6.74
N ALA A 188 -19.07 -13.13 6.65
CA ALA A 188 -19.17 -11.67 6.68
C ALA A 188 -19.45 -11.14 8.09
N GLY A 189 -18.63 -10.18 8.54
CA GLY A 189 -18.81 -9.48 9.82
C GLY A 189 -18.95 -7.98 9.62
N PHE A 190 -19.66 -7.31 10.53
CA PHE A 190 -19.78 -5.85 10.49
C PHE A 190 -19.81 -5.25 11.88
N PHE A 191 -19.41 -3.99 11.97
CA PHE A 191 -19.48 -3.22 13.20
C PHE A 191 -19.62 -1.73 12.92
N VAL A 192 -20.59 -1.09 13.56
CA VAL A 192 -20.75 0.37 13.55
C VAL A 192 -20.12 0.91 14.83
N TRP A 193 -18.91 1.45 14.69
CA TRP A 193 -18.18 2.06 15.77
C TRP A 193 -18.51 3.54 15.88
N ARG A 194 -18.86 4.00 17.09
CA ARG A 194 -19.21 5.41 17.36
C ARG A 194 -18.01 6.35 17.31
N SER A 195 -16.80 5.80 17.45
CA SER A 195 -15.53 6.51 17.49
C SER A 195 -14.66 6.12 16.30
N ASN A 196 -13.45 6.67 16.26
CA ASN A 196 -12.33 6.13 15.50
C ASN A 196 -11.12 5.99 16.44
N PHE A 197 -9.92 5.69 15.93
CA PHE A 197 -8.76 5.48 16.78
C PHE A 197 -8.21 6.76 17.43
N HIS A 198 -8.46 7.91 16.83
CA HIS A 198 -7.91 9.19 17.27
C HIS A 198 -8.94 10.14 17.91
N GLU A 199 -10.23 9.88 17.75
CA GLU A 199 -11.32 10.72 18.22
C GLU A 199 -12.49 9.90 18.76
N ALA A 200 -12.84 10.15 20.02
CA ALA A 200 -13.99 9.56 20.68
C ALA A 200 -15.31 10.15 20.15
N GLY A 201 -16.33 9.31 20.05
CA GLY A 201 -17.72 9.69 19.81
C GLY A 201 -18.34 10.38 21.02
N GLU A 202 -19.45 11.08 20.78
CA GLU A 202 -20.16 11.78 21.85
C GLU A 202 -20.65 10.79 22.93
N GLY A 203 -20.29 11.07 24.19
CA GLY A 203 -20.66 10.23 25.32
C GLY A 203 -19.88 8.93 25.46
N GLU A 204 -18.83 8.69 24.65
CA GLU A 204 -17.94 7.56 24.90
C GLU A 204 -16.99 7.82 26.07
N THR A 205 -16.86 6.79 26.91
CA THR A 205 -15.85 6.68 27.96
C THR A 205 -14.59 6.00 27.42
N GLU A 206 -13.46 6.13 28.11
CA GLU A 206 -12.22 5.43 27.75
C GLU A 206 -12.40 3.90 27.66
N ALA A 207 -13.19 3.33 28.59
CA ALA A 207 -13.48 1.90 28.60
C ALA A 207 -14.31 1.45 27.38
N SER A 208 -15.30 2.24 26.97
CA SER A 208 -16.09 1.94 25.76
C SER A 208 -15.29 2.13 24.48
N LEU A 209 -14.39 3.12 24.44
CA LEU A 209 -13.48 3.34 23.32
C LEU A 209 -12.57 2.13 23.13
N GLN A 210 -11.94 1.66 24.21
CA GLN A 210 -11.09 0.47 24.20
C GLN A 210 -11.87 -0.78 23.78
N ALA A 211 -13.08 -0.99 24.33
CA ALA A 211 -13.93 -2.11 23.93
C ALA A 211 -14.33 -2.04 22.44
N GLY A 212 -14.53 -0.83 21.90
CA GLY A 212 -14.75 -0.61 20.48
C GLY A 212 -13.54 -0.99 19.63
N MET A 213 -12.33 -0.59 20.05
CA MET A 213 -11.08 -0.98 19.38
C MET A 213 -10.90 -2.51 19.35
N ASP A 214 -11.20 -3.19 20.45
CA ASP A 214 -11.11 -4.65 20.54
C ASP A 214 -12.17 -5.30 19.65
N ARG A 215 -13.40 -4.78 19.64
CA ARG A 215 -14.47 -5.27 18.76
C ARG A 215 -14.14 -5.13 17.28
N VAL A 216 -13.54 -4.00 16.86
CA VAL A 216 -13.06 -3.81 15.49
C VAL A 216 -12.03 -4.88 15.12
N ARG A 217 -11.05 -5.14 16.00
CA ARG A 217 -10.05 -6.20 15.78
C ARG A 217 -10.70 -7.58 15.66
N ASP A 218 -11.65 -7.90 16.54
CA ASP A 218 -12.33 -9.20 16.55
C ASP A 218 -13.10 -9.43 15.25
N VAL A 219 -13.89 -8.44 14.80
CA VAL A 219 -14.68 -8.54 13.57
C VAL A 219 -13.78 -8.71 12.34
N VAL A 220 -12.73 -7.91 12.23
CA VAL A 220 -11.78 -7.98 11.10
C VAL A 220 -10.99 -9.29 11.09
N ARG A 221 -10.66 -9.85 12.26
CA ARG A 221 -9.87 -11.08 12.35
C ARG A 221 -10.71 -12.35 12.18
N ALA A 222 -11.93 -12.36 12.69
CA ALA A 222 -12.82 -13.52 12.63
C ALA A 222 -13.53 -13.68 11.28
N SER A 223 -13.60 -12.62 10.47
CA SER A 223 -14.37 -12.61 9.21
C SER A 223 -13.45 -12.59 8.00
N THR A 224 -13.86 -13.25 6.91
CA THR A 224 -13.20 -13.12 5.60
C THR A 224 -13.55 -11.78 4.98
N PHE A 225 -14.82 -11.40 5.06
CA PHE A 225 -15.33 -10.11 4.62
C PHE A 225 -15.73 -9.30 5.85
N SER A 226 -15.22 -8.08 6.01
CA SER A 226 -15.57 -7.23 7.13
C SER A 226 -15.92 -5.82 6.68
N CYS A 227 -16.94 -5.23 7.32
CA CYS A 227 -17.32 -3.83 7.11
C CYS A 227 -17.32 -3.09 8.45
N ILE A 228 -16.46 -2.09 8.58
CA ILE A 228 -16.38 -1.24 9.77
C ILE A 228 -16.85 0.16 9.41
N MET A 229 -17.93 0.62 10.03
CA MET A 229 -18.31 2.03 9.99
C MET A 229 -17.71 2.73 11.21
N GLN A 230 -17.15 3.92 11.02
CA GLN A 230 -16.48 4.67 12.09
C GLN A 230 -16.83 6.15 12.06
N LYS A 231 -16.42 6.88 13.10
CA LYS A 231 -16.49 8.35 13.09
C LYS A 231 -15.58 8.93 12.01
N TRP A 232 -16.09 9.93 11.29
CA TRP A 232 -15.36 10.62 10.22
C TRP A 232 -13.99 11.14 10.70
N GLY A 233 -12.93 10.76 9.98
CA GLY A 233 -11.55 11.17 10.26
C GLY A 233 -10.68 11.32 9.01
N GLY A 234 -11.26 11.14 7.82
CA GLY A 234 -10.57 11.19 6.54
C GLY A 234 -9.98 9.84 6.13
N LYS A 235 -9.63 9.72 4.85
CA LYS A 235 -9.08 8.49 4.24
C LYS A 235 -7.88 7.88 4.98
N ARG A 236 -7.03 8.71 5.58
CA ARG A 236 -5.87 8.23 6.36
C ARG A 236 -6.32 7.50 7.63
N GLU A 237 -7.37 7.99 8.29
CA GLU A 237 -7.93 7.37 9.47
C GLU A 237 -8.59 6.02 9.12
N VAL A 238 -9.33 5.99 8.01
CA VAL A 238 -9.93 4.77 7.46
C VAL A 238 -8.89 3.68 7.23
N MET A 239 -7.79 4.05 6.55
CA MET A 239 -6.67 3.14 6.31
C MET A 239 -5.99 2.71 7.61
N TYR A 240 -5.80 3.66 8.55
CA TYR A 240 -5.21 3.38 9.85
C TYR A 240 -6.04 2.36 10.65
N THR A 241 -7.37 2.49 10.65
CA THR A 241 -8.27 1.53 11.29
C THR A 241 -8.10 0.13 10.73
N ALA A 242 -8.10 -0.02 9.40
CA ALA A 242 -7.89 -1.32 8.78
C ALA A 242 -6.52 -1.92 9.15
N PHE A 243 -5.45 -1.12 9.09
CA PHE A 243 -4.10 -1.57 9.42
C PHE A 243 -3.96 -1.97 10.90
N LYS A 244 -4.54 -1.18 11.81
CA LYS A 244 -4.53 -1.50 13.25
C LYS A 244 -5.36 -2.73 13.59
N ALA A 245 -6.48 -2.94 12.90
CA ALA A 245 -7.35 -4.09 13.10
C ALA A 245 -6.67 -5.39 12.64
N LEU A 246 -6.07 -5.35 11.44
CA LEU A 246 -5.30 -6.46 10.88
C LEU A 246 -4.05 -6.76 11.73
N GLY A 247 -3.23 -5.75 12.03
CA GLY A 247 -1.95 -5.95 12.72
C GLY A 247 -1.09 -7.00 12.00
N ASN A 248 -0.56 -7.96 12.77
CA ASN A 248 0.28 -9.04 12.22
C ASN A 248 -0.53 -10.26 11.73
N SER A 249 -1.82 -10.10 11.45
CA SER A 249 -2.67 -11.22 10.99
C SER A 249 -2.52 -11.55 9.51
N VAL A 250 -1.89 -10.67 8.73
CA VAL A 250 -1.61 -10.85 7.30
C VAL A 250 -0.18 -10.46 6.97
N ASP A 251 0.39 -11.08 5.94
CA ASP A 251 1.74 -10.77 5.45
C ASP A 251 1.75 -9.50 4.58
N TYR A 252 0.68 -9.30 3.80
CA TYR A 252 0.55 -8.17 2.88
C TYR A 252 -0.81 -7.48 3.02
N ILE A 253 -0.79 -6.17 2.78
CA ILE A 253 -1.98 -5.35 2.73
C ILE A 253 -2.03 -4.65 1.37
N GLN A 254 -3.06 -4.96 0.60
CA GLN A 254 -3.43 -4.24 -0.61
C GLN A 254 -4.47 -3.17 -0.23
N VAL A 255 -4.32 -1.96 -0.75
CA VAL A 255 -5.28 -0.87 -0.52
C VAL A 255 -5.90 -0.48 -1.85
N CYS A 256 -7.21 -0.28 -1.87
CA CYS A 256 -7.91 0.29 -3.01
C CYS A 256 -8.95 1.32 -2.59
N ASP A 257 -9.30 2.16 -3.56
CA ASP A 257 -10.41 3.09 -3.44
C ASP A 257 -11.72 2.33 -3.74
N SER A 258 -12.82 2.82 -3.20
CA SER A 258 -14.15 2.19 -3.31
C SER A 258 -14.84 2.45 -4.65
N ASP A 259 -14.29 3.31 -5.48
CA ASP A 259 -14.69 3.55 -6.87
C ASP A 259 -13.86 2.75 -7.89
N THR A 260 -12.88 1.97 -7.41
CA THR A 260 -11.96 1.21 -8.26
C THR A 260 -12.47 -0.20 -8.53
N VAL A 261 -12.55 -0.57 -9.81
CA VAL A 261 -12.82 -1.95 -10.24
C VAL A 261 -11.50 -2.71 -10.37
N LEU A 262 -11.39 -3.83 -9.66
CA LEU A 262 -10.16 -4.62 -9.58
C LEU A 262 -10.15 -5.75 -10.63
N ASP A 263 -9.01 -5.94 -11.28
CA ASP A 263 -8.76 -7.12 -12.12
C ASP A 263 -8.63 -8.38 -11.25
N PRO A 264 -9.22 -9.53 -11.64
CA PRO A 264 -9.17 -10.76 -10.85
C PRO A 264 -7.76 -11.24 -10.50
N ALA A 265 -6.74 -10.94 -11.31
CA ALA A 265 -5.36 -11.35 -11.09
C ALA A 265 -4.50 -10.28 -10.37
N CYS A 266 -5.07 -9.10 -10.06
CA CYS A 266 -4.29 -7.95 -9.57
C CYS A 266 -3.45 -8.28 -8.33
N THR A 267 -4.00 -9.03 -7.37
CA THR A 267 -3.33 -9.37 -6.12
C THR A 267 -2.15 -10.30 -6.33
N ILE A 268 -2.31 -11.32 -7.18
CA ILE A 268 -1.22 -12.26 -7.50
C ILE A 268 -0.08 -11.54 -8.21
N GLU A 269 -0.39 -10.69 -9.20
CA GLU A 269 0.65 -9.97 -9.96
C GLU A 269 1.40 -8.97 -9.08
N MET A 270 0.71 -8.26 -8.19
CA MET A 270 1.36 -7.37 -7.22
C MET A 270 2.24 -8.15 -6.23
N LEU A 271 1.72 -9.24 -5.67
CA LEU A 271 2.47 -10.08 -4.72
C LEU A 271 3.72 -10.68 -5.37
N ARG A 272 3.64 -11.07 -6.65
CA ARG A 272 4.79 -11.57 -7.42
C ARG A 272 5.95 -10.59 -7.42
N VAL A 273 5.69 -9.30 -7.64
CA VAL A 273 6.73 -8.26 -7.66
C VAL A 273 7.41 -8.14 -6.30
N LEU A 274 6.62 -8.20 -5.21
CA LEU A 274 7.14 -8.15 -3.85
C LEU A 274 7.97 -9.39 -3.48
N GLU A 275 7.57 -10.56 -3.94
CA GLU A 275 8.28 -11.82 -3.66
C GLU A 275 9.54 -12.00 -4.53
N GLU A 276 9.60 -11.39 -5.71
CA GLU A 276 10.76 -11.49 -6.62
C GLU A 276 11.98 -10.71 -6.09
N ASP A 277 11.76 -9.61 -5.38
CA ASP A 277 12.83 -8.80 -4.80
C ASP A 277 12.52 -8.42 -3.33
N PRO A 278 13.21 -9.05 -2.36
CA PRO A 278 13.03 -8.76 -0.93
C PRO A 278 13.37 -7.31 -0.53
N GLN A 279 14.02 -6.51 -1.40
CA GLN A 279 14.27 -5.09 -1.15
C GLN A 279 13.06 -4.20 -1.50
N VAL A 280 12.06 -4.74 -2.19
CA VAL A 280 10.84 -4.01 -2.57
C VAL A 280 9.81 -4.15 -1.46
N GLY A 281 9.58 -3.04 -0.73
CA GLY A 281 8.59 -2.97 0.35
C GLY A 281 7.19 -2.54 -0.09
N GLY A 282 6.96 -2.29 -1.38
CA GLY A 282 5.67 -1.81 -1.90
C GLY A 282 5.60 -1.84 -3.41
N VAL A 283 4.39 -2.06 -3.93
CA VAL A 283 4.07 -2.14 -5.35
C VAL A 283 2.79 -1.34 -5.62
N GLY A 284 2.72 -0.67 -6.76
CA GLY A 284 1.52 0.03 -7.22
C GLY A 284 0.95 -0.66 -8.46
N GLY A 285 -0.38 -0.82 -8.49
CA GLY A 285 -1.09 -1.24 -9.69
C GLY A 285 -1.22 -0.11 -10.71
N ASP A 286 -1.38 -0.47 -11.99
CA ASP A 286 -1.76 0.49 -13.03
C ASP A 286 -3.27 0.76 -12.93
N VAL A 287 -3.65 2.02 -12.73
CA VAL A 287 -5.06 2.45 -12.61
C VAL A 287 -5.41 3.24 -13.85
N GLN A 288 -6.40 2.75 -14.59
CA GLN A 288 -6.85 3.37 -15.83
C GLN A 288 -8.25 3.96 -15.67
N PRO A 289 -8.50 5.18 -16.18
CA PRO A 289 -9.84 5.74 -16.17
C PRO A 289 -10.78 4.91 -17.07
N PRO A 290 -12.06 4.80 -16.69
CA PRO A 290 -13.04 4.06 -17.48
C PRO A 290 -13.11 4.59 -18.92
N GLY A 291 -13.01 3.69 -19.89
CA GLY A 291 -13.11 3.99 -21.33
C GLY A 291 -11.85 3.76 -22.18
N LYS A 292 -10.70 3.42 -21.59
CA LYS A 292 -9.46 3.14 -22.36
C LYS A 292 -9.01 1.67 -22.44
N GLY A 293 -9.66 0.73 -21.76
CA GLY A 293 -9.20 -0.66 -21.70
C GLY A 293 -10.24 -1.78 -21.81
N MET A 294 -11.54 -1.47 -21.84
CA MET A 294 -12.61 -2.50 -21.73
C MET A 294 -12.83 -3.38 -22.98
N ALA A 295 -12.03 -3.25 -24.04
CA ALA A 295 -12.25 -4.00 -25.29
C ALA A 295 -11.35 -5.24 -25.46
N VAL A 296 -10.40 -5.50 -24.56
CA VAL A 296 -9.47 -6.62 -24.71
C VAL A 296 -9.17 -7.24 -23.35
N GLU A 297 -10.11 -7.98 -22.73
CA GLU A 297 -9.68 -8.91 -21.67
C GLU A 297 -10.64 -10.02 -21.23
N ASP A 298 -11.88 -10.13 -21.73
CA ASP A 298 -12.73 -11.27 -21.34
C ASP A 298 -12.11 -12.63 -21.71
N ALA A 299 -11.44 -12.73 -22.87
CA ALA A 299 -10.81 -13.99 -23.30
C ALA A 299 -9.50 -14.34 -22.55
N GLN A 300 -8.72 -13.33 -22.12
CA GLN A 300 -7.48 -13.55 -21.36
C GLN A 300 -7.75 -13.78 -19.87
N VAL A 301 -8.77 -13.11 -19.30
CA VAL A 301 -9.23 -13.31 -17.92
C VAL A 301 -9.90 -14.68 -17.76
N GLN A 302 -10.74 -15.12 -18.71
CA GLN A 302 -11.25 -16.50 -18.70
C GLN A 302 -10.08 -17.52 -18.79
N GLY A 303 -9.08 -17.25 -19.64
CA GLY A 303 -7.92 -18.12 -19.78
C GLY A 303 -7.01 -18.14 -18.54
N ALA A 304 -6.94 -17.04 -17.78
CA ALA A 304 -6.21 -16.98 -16.51
C ALA A 304 -6.98 -17.70 -15.39
N GLN A 305 -8.30 -17.52 -15.31
CA GLN A 305 -9.17 -18.24 -14.36
C GLN A 305 -9.17 -19.75 -14.60
N VAL A 306 -9.25 -20.19 -15.87
CA VAL A 306 -9.16 -21.61 -16.22
C VAL A 306 -7.79 -22.18 -15.85
N ARG A 307 -6.71 -21.46 -16.15
CA ARG A 307 -5.34 -21.91 -15.79
C ARG A 307 -5.09 -21.93 -14.28
N ALA A 308 -5.65 -20.97 -13.53
CA ALA A 308 -5.58 -20.96 -12.07
C ALA A 308 -6.40 -22.10 -11.45
N ALA A 309 -7.60 -22.36 -11.98
CA ALA A 309 -8.45 -23.47 -11.55
C ALA A 309 -7.88 -24.85 -11.92
N GLU A 310 -7.25 -25.00 -13.09
CA GLU A 310 -6.55 -26.21 -13.51
C GLU A 310 -5.30 -26.45 -12.65
N ALA A 311 -4.51 -25.41 -12.37
CA ALA A 311 -3.39 -25.49 -11.44
C ALA A 311 -3.84 -25.90 -10.03
N TRP A 312 -5.03 -25.44 -9.60
CA TRP A 312 -5.66 -25.85 -8.35
C TRP A 312 -6.05 -27.32 -8.32
N SER A 313 -6.73 -27.80 -9.37
CA SER A 313 -7.17 -29.19 -9.47
C SER A 313 -5.99 -30.17 -9.48
N VAL A 314 -4.89 -29.81 -10.17
CA VAL A 314 -3.67 -30.63 -10.21
C VAL A 314 -2.97 -30.65 -8.84
N HIS A 315 -2.96 -29.54 -8.12
CA HIS A 315 -2.35 -29.47 -6.79
C HIS A 315 -3.13 -30.26 -5.73
N GLN A 316 -4.46 -30.16 -5.70
CA GLN A 316 -5.31 -30.97 -4.81
C GLN A 316 -5.14 -32.47 -5.08
N HIS A 317 -5.04 -32.88 -6.35
CA HIS A 317 -4.87 -34.28 -6.72
C HIS A 317 -3.51 -34.86 -6.33
N ASN A 318 -2.47 -34.02 -6.24
CA ASN A 318 -1.16 -34.42 -5.73
C ASN A 318 -1.13 -34.51 -4.20
N ILE A 319 -1.78 -33.59 -3.48
CA ILE A 319 -1.88 -33.68 -2.01
C ILE A 319 -2.67 -34.93 -1.58
N SER A 320 -3.73 -35.30 -2.30
CA SER A 320 -4.49 -36.53 -2.03
C SER A 320 -3.78 -37.83 -2.38
N ARG A 321 -2.64 -37.79 -3.08
CA ARG A 321 -1.81 -38.97 -3.38
C ARG A 321 -0.63 -39.15 -2.43
N GLU A 322 -0.27 -38.12 -1.68
CA GLU A 322 0.83 -38.15 -0.70
C GLU A 322 0.36 -38.40 0.75
N GLN A 323 -0.96 -38.50 0.98
CA GLN A 323 -1.58 -38.98 2.22
C GLN A 323 -2.05 -40.43 2.07
#